data_AF-A0A2V8CHP6-F1
#
_entry.id   AF-A0A2V8CHP6-F1
#
_cell.length_a   1.000
_cell.length_b   1.000
_cell.length_c   1.000
_cell.angle_alpha   90.00
_cell.angle_beta   90.00
_cell.angle_gamma   90.00
#
_symmetry.space_group_name_H-M   'P 1'
#
loop_
_entity.id
_entity.type
_entity.pdbx_description
1 polymer ?
#
loop_
_entity_poly.entity_id
_entity_poly.type
_entity_poly.pdbx_seq_one_letter_code
_entity_poly.pdbx_strand_id
1 'polypeptide(L)'
;MLQQLDVAIAIVVVLLGVSLFVTILTQMISSLLNLRGSHLRAGLVTLLKTADPGLEAHADAIVARVVTHPLLSDSAFSQQSPFKAKDWVEKRMPALAGHWRCASAVRPNELKAILRELVAAGANSSEPWHAALATALGKDPDRLLGRARVTLDELKKGLTPAAAARLQSSIDSAVSSISGVDARIDEWFDAAMNRVSQRFTLNVRVWTAGIAVAVAILMHFDAIDLYNKVAADKSVRDSLVSMAGAVRTQAEQDLSNKQTRTIDDLSTEARELRSKLAVAQFQLDVPTWPEHVRRFGATGWGAGIVGILIGAALLSLGSPFWFHALKGLTSLKTTVASAIDQEKQSAAPAPAAGPSTAARV
;
A
#
# COMPACT_ATOMS: atom_id res chain seq x y z
N MET A 1 20.01 -34.06 1.98
CA MET A 1 19.13 -33.13 1.22
C MET A 1 18.00 -32.57 2.07
N LEU A 2 17.16 -33.39 2.74
CA LEU A 2 16.06 -32.89 3.58
C LEU A 2 16.50 -31.92 4.70
N GLN A 3 17.64 -32.17 5.33
CA GLN A 3 18.18 -31.26 6.35
C GLN A 3 18.55 -29.87 5.79
N GLN A 4 19.07 -29.78 4.56
CA GLN A 4 19.37 -28.50 3.93
C GLN A 4 18.08 -27.72 3.61
N LEU A 5 17.00 -28.43 3.24
CA LEU A 5 15.68 -27.82 3.10
C LEU A 5 15.15 -27.31 4.44
N ASP A 6 15.35 -28.04 5.54
CA ASP A 6 14.91 -27.59 6.87
C ASP A 6 15.66 -26.34 7.33
N VAL A 7 16.98 -26.23 7.07
CA VAL A 7 17.75 -25.02 7.32
C VAL A 7 17.21 -23.85 6.49
N ALA A 8 16.96 -24.07 5.20
CA ALA A 8 16.41 -23.04 4.32
C ALA A 8 15.00 -22.59 4.76
N ILE A 9 14.10 -23.53 5.10
CA ILE A 9 12.76 -23.22 5.60
C ILE A 9 12.86 -22.40 6.90
N ALA A 10 13.68 -22.82 7.85
CA ALA A 10 13.86 -22.12 9.11
C ALA A 10 14.34 -20.67 8.93
N ILE A 11 15.31 -20.42 8.04
CA ILE A 11 15.79 -19.07 7.72
C ILE A 11 14.67 -18.24 7.07
N VAL A 12 13.94 -18.81 6.11
CA VAL A 12 12.84 -18.12 5.43
C VAL A 12 11.71 -17.77 6.40
N VAL A 13 11.42 -18.62 7.39
CA VAL A 13 10.44 -18.31 8.44
C VAL A 13 10.84 -17.07 9.24
N VAL A 14 12.11 -16.98 9.64
CA VAL A 14 12.61 -15.81 10.37
C VAL A 14 12.56 -14.57 9.49
N LEU A 15 13.03 -14.65 8.24
CA LEU A 15 13.02 -13.52 7.30
C LEU A 15 11.60 -13.05 6.98
N LEU A 16 10.64 -13.97 6.84
CA LEU A 16 9.23 -13.64 6.66
C LEU A 16 8.68 -12.92 7.89
N GLY A 17 8.91 -13.45 9.10
CA GLY A 17 8.46 -12.84 10.35
C GLY A 17 8.98 -11.41 10.55
N VAL A 18 10.28 -11.20 10.35
CA VAL A 18 10.88 -9.86 10.48
C VAL A 18 10.40 -8.93 9.36
N SER A 19 10.21 -9.43 8.14
CA SER A 19 9.68 -8.63 7.02
C SER A 19 8.21 -8.22 7.22
N LEU A 20 7.39 -9.07 7.87
CA LEU A 20 6.03 -8.69 8.27
C LEU A 20 6.07 -7.55 9.28
N PHE A 21 6.98 -7.61 10.26
CA PHE A 21 7.18 -6.53 11.21
C PHE A 21 7.61 -5.21 10.54
N VAL A 22 8.57 -5.25 9.61
CA VAL A 22 8.97 -4.08 8.80
C VAL A 22 7.79 -3.52 8.00
N THR A 23 6.94 -4.41 7.46
CA THR A 23 5.75 -4.01 6.70
C THR A 23 4.75 -3.27 7.59
N ILE A 24 4.48 -3.79 8.79
CA ILE A 24 3.60 -3.15 9.78
C ILE A 24 4.15 -1.79 10.21
N LEU A 25 5.44 -1.69 10.50
CA LEU A 25 6.07 -0.41 10.82
C LEU A 25 5.95 0.60 9.67
N THR A 26 6.15 0.15 8.43
CA THR A 26 5.98 1.02 7.25
C THR A 26 4.53 1.50 7.15
N GLN A 27 3.56 0.61 7.35
CA GLN A 27 2.14 0.95 7.31
C GLN A 27 1.77 1.94 8.42
N MET A 28 2.29 1.74 9.64
CA MET A 28 2.08 2.62 10.77
C MET A 28 2.66 4.02 10.52
N ILE A 29 3.90 4.10 10.03
CA ILE A 29 4.55 5.38 9.69
C ILE A 29 3.82 6.08 8.54
N SER A 30 3.43 5.33 7.51
CA SER A 30 2.71 5.89 6.35
C SER A 30 1.34 6.43 6.74
N SER A 31 0.66 5.77 7.67
CA SER A 31 -0.62 6.18 8.25
C SER A 31 -0.47 7.42 9.13
N LEU A 32 0.52 7.42 10.04
CA LEU A 32 0.83 8.56 10.91
C LEU A 32 1.20 9.83 10.13
N LEU A 33 1.92 9.69 9.02
CA LEU A 33 2.35 10.82 8.19
C LEU A 33 1.29 11.23 7.16
N ASN A 34 0.14 10.55 7.08
CA ASN A 34 -0.88 10.73 6.03
C ASN A 34 -0.27 10.86 4.61
N LEU A 35 0.73 10.02 4.29
CA LEU A 35 1.48 10.13 3.04
C LEU A 35 0.56 10.01 1.82
N ARG A 36 -0.53 9.22 1.95
CA ARG A 36 -1.57 9.07 0.93
C ARG A 36 -2.28 10.40 0.64
N GLY A 37 -2.78 11.08 1.67
CA GLY A 37 -3.46 12.38 1.49
C GLY A 37 -2.55 13.47 0.94
N SER A 38 -1.27 13.48 1.34
CA SER A 38 -0.28 14.43 0.80
C SER A 38 0.00 14.20 -0.68
N HIS A 39 0.17 12.93 -1.10
CA HIS A 39 0.38 12.59 -2.51
C HIS A 39 -0.87 12.82 -3.35
N LEU A 40 -2.05 12.58 -2.80
CA LEU A 40 -3.32 12.89 -3.45
C LEU A 40 -3.47 14.40 -3.69
N ARG A 41 -3.18 15.23 -2.67
CA ARG A 41 -3.17 16.69 -2.83
C ARG A 41 -2.19 17.14 -3.91
N ALA A 42 -0.92 16.71 -3.84
CA ALA A 42 0.09 17.07 -4.83
C ALA A 42 -0.29 16.60 -6.24
N GLY A 43 -0.91 15.42 -6.32
CA GLY A 43 -1.52 14.88 -7.53
C GLY A 43 -2.55 15.83 -8.11
N LEU A 44 -3.65 16.07 -7.36
CA LEU A 44 -4.75 16.94 -7.77
C LEU A 44 -4.29 18.36 -8.15
N VAL A 45 -3.27 18.91 -7.47
CA VAL A 45 -2.69 20.22 -7.83
C VAL A 45 -2.03 20.14 -9.21
N THR A 46 -1.21 19.12 -9.44
CA THR A 46 -0.57 18.90 -10.75
C THR A 46 -1.61 18.71 -11.85
N LEU A 47 -2.77 18.13 -11.53
CA LEU A 47 -3.87 17.97 -12.48
C LEU A 47 -4.53 19.27 -12.86
N LEU A 48 -4.92 20.08 -11.89
CA LEU A 48 -5.59 21.34 -12.20
C LEU A 48 -4.66 22.25 -13.02
N LYS A 49 -3.34 22.20 -12.77
CA LYS A 49 -2.33 22.90 -13.58
C LYS A 49 -2.24 22.36 -15.01
N THR A 50 -2.34 21.05 -15.21
CA THR A 50 -2.22 20.43 -16.54
C THR A 50 -3.52 20.48 -17.34
N ALA A 51 -4.66 20.51 -16.66
CA ALA A 51 -5.99 20.45 -17.26
C ALA A 51 -6.45 21.76 -17.89
N ASP A 52 -6.15 22.89 -17.24
CA ASP A 52 -6.48 24.22 -17.77
C ASP A 52 -5.40 25.23 -17.34
N PRO A 53 -4.68 25.86 -18.29
CA PRO A 53 -3.71 26.91 -17.97
C PRO A 53 -4.30 28.06 -17.15
N GLY A 54 -5.60 28.32 -17.28
CA GLY A 54 -6.30 29.35 -16.48
C GLY A 54 -6.43 29.01 -14.99
N LEU A 55 -6.26 27.75 -14.61
CA LEU A 55 -6.32 27.29 -13.23
C LEU A 55 -4.95 27.21 -12.55
N GLU A 56 -3.86 27.41 -13.28
CA GLU A 56 -2.50 27.16 -12.78
C GLU A 56 -2.17 27.98 -11.52
N ALA A 57 -2.54 29.26 -11.52
CA ALA A 57 -2.33 30.20 -10.41
C ALA A 57 -3.19 29.90 -9.17
N HIS A 58 -4.24 29.09 -9.32
CA HIS A 58 -5.26 28.87 -8.29
C HIS A 58 -5.43 27.39 -7.90
N ALA A 59 -4.74 26.48 -8.59
CA ALA A 59 -4.82 25.04 -8.37
C ALA A 59 -4.59 24.64 -6.90
N ASP A 60 -3.58 25.22 -6.25
CA ASP A 60 -3.27 24.94 -4.85
C ASP A 60 -4.40 25.33 -3.89
N ALA A 61 -5.09 26.45 -4.14
CA ALA A 61 -6.20 26.91 -3.32
C ALA A 61 -7.47 26.07 -3.53
N ILE A 62 -7.77 25.72 -4.77
CA ILE A 62 -8.92 24.88 -5.14
C ILE A 62 -8.76 23.49 -4.51
N VAL A 63 -7.60 22.85 -4.68
CA VAL A 63 -7.35 21.51 -4.12
C VAL A 63 -7.36 21.53 -2.61
N ALA A 64 -6.82 22.57 -1.97
CA ALA A 64 -6.87 22.68 -0.51
C ALA A 64 -8.32 22.64 0.01
N ARG A 65 -9.26 23.31 -0.67
CA ARG A 65 -10.71 23.24 -0.34
C ARG A 65 -11.32 21.88 -0.64
N VAL A 66 -11.01 21.29 -1.80
CA VAL A 66 -11.53 19.96 -2.18
C VAL A 66 -11.08 18.89 -1.19
N VAL A 67 -9.79 18.84 -0.85
CA VAL A 67 -9.21 17.77 -0.04
C VAL A 67 -9.51 17.92 1.46
N THR A 68 -9.96 19.11 1.89
CA THR A 68 -10.43 19.36 3.28
C THR A 68 -11.96 19.33 3.41
N HIS A 69 -12.67 19.00 2.32
CA HIS A 69 -14.14 18.97 2.32
C HIS A 69 -14.66 17.93 3.31
N PRO A 70 -15.68 18.24 4.14
CA PRO A 70 -16.19 17.33 5.18
C PRO A 70 -16.75 16.01 4.63
N LEU A 71 -17.17 15.98 3.35
CA LEU A 71 -17.60 14.74 2.69
C LEU A 71 -16.44 13.81 2.28
N LEU A 72 -15.20 14.29 2.28
CA LEU A 72 -13.99 13.54 1.88
C LEU A 72 -12.97 13.37 3.00
N SER A 73 -12.98 14.26 3.99
CA SER A 73 -12.00 14.31 5.07
C SER A 73 -12.25 13.21 6.10
N ASP A 74 -12.08 11.97 5.67
CA ASP A 74 -12.14 10.76 6.49
C ASP A 74 -10.77 10.45 7.08
N SER A 75 -10.07 11.49 7.57
CA SER A 75 -8.79 11.28 8.24
C SER A 75 -9.08 10.45 9.48
N ALA A 76 -8.59 9.21 9.52
CA ALA A 76 -8.68 8.28 10.67
C ALA A 76 -8.19 8.90 11.99
N PHE A 77 -7.52 10.05 11.92
CA PHE A 77 -7.03 10.84 13.04
C PHE A 77 -8.01 11.92 13.57
N SER A 78 -9.04 12.29 12.79
CA SER A 78 -10.04 13.30 13.17
C SER A 78 -11.12 12.73 14.08
N GLN A 79 -11.47 11.44 13.99
CA GLN A 79 -12.64 10.91 14.68
C GLN A 79 -12.33 10.30 16.05
N GLN A 80 -11.13 9.73 16.27
CA GLN A 80 -10.67 9.26 17.59
C GLN A 80 -9.19 8.82 17.49
N SER A 81 -8.27 9.54 18.13
CA SER A 81 -6.93 8.99 18.42
C SER A 81 -6.69 9.05 19.93
N PRO A 82 -6.64 7.91 20.64
CA PRO A 82 -6.34 7.86 22.07
C PRO A 82 -4.83 7.94 22.37
N PHE A 83 -3.99 8.31 21.39
CA PHE A 83 -2.52 8.24 21.50
C PHE A 83 -1.89 9.59 21.88
N LYS A 84 -1.13 9.62 23.00
CA LYS A 84 -0.24 10.74 23.41
C LYS A 84 0.82 11.13 22.36
N ALA A 85 0.95 10.37 21.27
CA ALA A 85 1.81 10.72 20.15
C ALA A 85 1.32 11.94 19.36
N LYS A 86 0.01 12.23 19.39
CA LYS A 86 -0.55 13.47 18.81
C LYS A 86 0.14 14.70 19.39
N ASP A 87 0.11 14.83 20.72
CA ASP A 87 0.73 15.94 21.43
C ASP A 87 2.25 15.97 21.25
N TRP A 88 2.92 14.81 21.18
CA TRP A 88 4.37 14.74 20.97
C TRP A 88 4.79 15.21 19.56
N VAL A 89 4.10 14.74 18.52
CA VAL A 89 4.43 15.12 17.13
C VAL A 89 4.01 16.56 16.84
N GLU A 90 2.84 16.99 17.32
CA GLU A 90 2.36 18.38 17.15
C GLU A 90 3.30 19.38 17.83
N LYS A 91 3.88 19.00 18.97
CA LYS A 91 4.90 19.79 19.68
C LYS A 91 6.28 19.77 19.03
N ARG A 92 6.66 18.67 18.35
CA ARG A 92 8.02 18.50 17.79
C ARG A 92 8.12 18.86 16.30
N MET A 93 7.03 18.76 15.55
CA MET A 93 6.98 18.98 14.10
C MET A 93 5.66 19.67 13.67
N PRO A 94 5.44 20.95 14.05
CA PRO A 94 4.19 21.67 13.80
C PRO A 94 3.86 21.86 12.31
N ALA A 95 4.86 21.85 11.43
CA ALA A 95 4.67 21.91 9.98
C ALA A 95 3.91 20.68 9.41
N LEU A 96 3.94 19.54 10.11
CA LEU A 96 3.27 18.32 9.67
C LEU A 96 1.78 18.28 10.05
N ALA A 97 1.36 19.02 11.09
CA ALA A 97 -0.02 18.98 11.61
C ALA A 97 -1.07 19.50 10.60
N GLY A 98 -0.72 20.49 9.77
CA GLY A 98 -1.61 21.02 8.73
C GLY A 98 -1.89 20.03 7.58
N HIS A 99 -1.02 19.04 7.37
CA HIS A 99 -1.13 18.03 6.32
C HIS A 99 -2.08 16.87 6.70
N TRP A 100 -2.52 16.82 7.96
CA TRP A 100 -3.29 15.70 8.51
C TRP A 100 -4.80 15.80 8.32
N ARG A 101 -5.30 16.95 7.85
CA ARG A 101 -6.73 17.17 7.53
C ARG A 101 -7.09 16.84 6.08
N CYS A 102 -6.16 16.21 5.35
CA CYS A 102 -6.35 15.88 3.95
C CYS A 102 -7.02 14.51 3.80
N ALA A 103 -8.04 14.44 2.92
CA ALA A 103 -8.67 13.20 2.49
C ALA A 103 -7.63 12.15 2.06
N SER A 104 -7.78 10.91 2.54
CA SER A 104 -6.87 9.80 2.17
C SER A 104 -7.24 9.15 0.84
N ALA A 105 -8.45 9.35 0.35
CA ALA A 105 -8.95 8.85 -0.93
C ALA A 105 -10.01 9.81 -1.48
N VAL A 106 -10.09 9.93 -2.80
CA VAL A 106 -11.11 10.70 -3.51
C VAL A 106 -11.54 9.88 -4.71
N ARG A 107 -12.85 9.72 -4.91
CA ARG A 107 -13.41 9.09 -6.13
C ARG A 107 -13.66 10.15 -7.22
N PRO A 108 -13.63 9.79 -8.51
CA PRO A 108 -13.90 10.74 -9.60
C PRO A 108 -15.26 11.43 -9.45
N ASN A 109 -16.29 10.68 -9.04
CA ASN A 109 -17.65 11.20 -8.83
C ASN A 109 -17.74 12.17 -7.64
N GLU A 110 -17.00 11.91 -6.57
CA GLU A 110 -16.93 12.80 -5.41
C GLU A 110 -16.21 14.11 -5.77
N LEU A 111 -15.10 14.00 -6.52
CA LEU A 111 -14.40 15.17 -7.05
C LEU A 111 -15.32 16.02 -7.92
N LYS A 112 -16.06 15.40 -8.85
CA LYS A 112 -17.04 16.10 -9.71
C LYS A 112 -18.12 16.81 -8.91
N ALA A 113 -18.69 16.13 -7.91
CA ALA A 113 -19.72 16.71 -7.06
C ALA A 113 -19.20 17.95 -6.31
N ILE A 114 -18.00 17.85 -5.72
CA ILE A 114 -17.41 18.93 -4.93
C ILE A 114 -16.99 20.10 -5.81
N LEU A 115 -16.42 19.84 -6.99
CA LEU A 115 -16.09 20.92 -7.93
C LEU A 115 -17.34 21.70 -8.37
N ARG A 116 -18.46 21.01 -8.61
CA ARG A 116 -19.75 21.66 -8.93
C ARG A 116 -20.31 22.45 -7.75
N GLU A 117 -20.23 21.89 -6.54
CA GLU A 117 -20.65 22.57 -5.31
C GLU A 117 -19.83 23.84 -5.06
N LEU A 118 -18.51 23.79 -5.25
CA LEU A 118 -17.62 24.94 -5.10
C LEU A 118 -17.93 26.04 -6.12
N VAL A 119 -18.27 25.69 -7.36
CA VAL A 119 -18.73 26.68 -8.36
C VAL A 119 -20.06 27.30 -7.96
N ALA A 120 -21.02 26.49 -7.51
CA ALA A 120 -22.33 26.98 -7.07
C ALA A 120 -22.25 27.89 -5.85
N ALA A 121 -21.42 27.53 -4.85
CA ALA A 121 -21.16 28.34 -3.66
C ALA A 121 -20.40 29.63 -3.99
N GLY A 122 -19.60 29.62 -5.06
CA GLY A 122 -18.81 30.75 -5.53
C GLY A 122 -19.59 31.87 -6.21
N ALA A 123 -20.89 31.71 -6.47
CA ALA A 123 -21.70 32.69 -7.22
C ALA A 123 -21.71 34.10 -6.60
N ASN A 124 -21.48 34.20 -5.28
CA ASN A 124 -21.42 35.46 -4.54
C ASN A 124 -20.01 35.79 -4.01
N SER A 125 -18.98 35.03 -4.39
CA SER A 125 -17.63 35.16 -3.84
C SER A 125 -16.74 36.01 -4.74
N SER A 126 -15.97 36.92 -4.16
CA SER A 126 -15.04 37.82 -4.87
C SER A 126 -13.65 37.21 -5.11
N GLU A 127 -13.44 35.96 -4.70
CA GLU A 127 -12.13 35.32 -4.82
C GLU A 127 -11.85 34.90 -6.29
N PRO A 128 -10.66 35.21 -6.85
CA PRO A 128 -10.36 35.04 -8.27
C PRO A 128 -10.39 33.58 -8.74
N TRP A 129 -10.19 32.63 -7.82
CA TRP A 129 -10.24 31.21 -8.15
C TRP A 129 -11.65 30.69 -8.42
N HIS A 130 -12.71 31.31 -7.86
CA HIS A 130 -14.09 30.91 -8.17
C HIS A 130 -14.43 31.23 -9.62
N ALA A 131 -14.03 32.41 -10.11
CA ALA A 131 -14.20 32.80 -11.50
C ALA A 131 -13.40 31.87 -12.43
N ALA A 132 -12.13 31.60 -12.11
CA ALA A 132 -11.29 30.69 -12.90
C ALA A 132 -11.86 29.25 -12.92
N LEU A 133 -12.35 28.76 -11.79
CA LEU A 133 -12.98 27.45 -11.67
C LEU A 133 -14.31 27.38 -12.44
N ALA A 134 -15.15 28.41 -12.33
CA ALA A 134 -16.39 28.52 -13.08
C ALA A 134 -16.14 28.62 -14.59
N THR A 135 -15.10 29.33 -15.04
CA THR A 135 -14.70 29.37 -16.45
C THR A 135 -14.16 28.03 -16.93
N ALA A 136 -13.36 27.33 -16.14
CA ALA A 136 -12.78 26.04 -16.54
C ALA A 136 -13.81 24.90 -16.60
N LEU A 137 -14.74 24.84 -15.63
CA LEU A 137 -15.89 23.92 -15.65
C LEU A 137 -16.99 24.39 -16.61
N GLY A 138 -17.03 25.69 -16.89
CA GLY A 138 -18.00 26.39 -17.71
C GLY A 138 -17.45 26.94 -19.02
N LYS A 139 -16.53 26.24 -19.69
CA LYS A 139 -16.13 26.62 -21.06
C LYS A 139 -17.24 26.41 -22.12
N ASP A 140 -18.42 25.92 -21.71
CA ASP A 140 -19.57 25.66 -22.59
C ASP A 140 -20.92 26.36 -22.23
N PRO A 141 -21.29 26.73 -20.99
CA PRO A 141 -22.56 27.40 -20.67
C PRO A 141 -22.76 28.72 -21.40
N ASP A 142 -21.72 29.55 -21.60
CA ASP A 142 -21.87 30.82 -22.33
C ASP A 142 -22.16 30.61 -23.82
N ARG A 143 -21.61 29.53 -24.40
CA ARG A 143 -21.96 29.11 -25.78
C ARG A 143 -23.39 28.56 -25.86
N LEU A 144 -23.85 27.85 -24.83
CA LEU A 144 -25.21 27.33 -24.77
C LEU A 144 -26.24 28.43 -24.53
N LEU A 145 -25.94 29.40 -23.65
CA LEU A 145 -26.75 30.59 -23.43
C LEU A 145 -26.79 31.47 -24.69
N GLY A 146 -25.67 31.59 -25.41
CA GLY A 146 -25.59 32.25 -26.70
C GLY A 146 -26.46 31.58 -27.78
N ARG A 147 -26.34 30.25 -27.94
CA ARG A 147 -27.17 29.48 -28.89
C ARG A 147 -28.64 29.51 -28.50
N ALA A 148 -28.95 29.34 -27.20
CA ALA A 148 -30.31 29.39 -26.68
C ALA A 148 -30.98 30.74 -26.94
N ARG A 149 -30.25 31.86 -26.76
CA ARG A 149 -30.74 33.21 -27.09
C ARG A 149 -31.04 33.36 -28.57
N VAL A 150 -30.14 32.90 -29.45
CA VAL A 150 -30.35 32.93 -30.90
C VAL A 150 -31.57 32.08 -31.30
N THR A 151 -31.72 30.87 -30.75
CA THR A 151 -32.88 30.02 -31.02
C THR A 151 -34.18 30.61 -30.46
N LEU A 152 -34.13 31.29 -29.31
CA LEU A 152 -35.29 31.96 -28.72
C LEU A 152 -35.74 33.15 -29.59
N ASP A 153 -34.79 33.92 -30.13
CA ASP A 153 -35.09 35.02 -31.05
C ASP A 153 -35.61 34.52 -32.42
N GLU A 154 -35.19 33.35 -32.88
CA GLU A 154 -35.78 32.70 -34.06
C GLU A 154 -37.20 32.17 -33.78
N LEU A 155 -37.43 31.56 -32.62
CA LEU A 155 -38.76 31.10 -32.19
C LEU A 155 -39.76 32.25 -32.08
N LYS A 156 -39.30 33.42 -31.58
CA LYS A 156 -40.11 34.65 -31.53
C LYS A 156 -40.49 35.17 -32.92
N LYS A 157 -39.69 34.88 -33.96
CA LYS A 157 -39.97 35.28 -35.35
C LYS A 157 -40.91 34.31 -36.09
N GLY A 158 -41.29 33.19 -35.47
CA GLY A 158 -42.32 32.26 -35.96
C GLY A 158 -41.92 30.79 -35.81
N LEU A 159 -42.90 29.91 -35.52
CA LEU A 159 -42.69 28.46 -35.43
C LEU A 159 -42.49 27.86 -36.84
N THR A 160 -41.25 27.84 -37.30
CA THR A 160 -40.86 27.12 -38.51
C THR A 160 -40.25 25.76 -38.15
N PRO A 161 -40.37 24.72 -39.00
CA PRO A 161 -39.67 23.44 -38.81
C PRO A 161 -38.15 23.61 -38.68
N ALA A 162 -37.59 24.65 -39.31
CA ALA A 162 -36.18 25.02 -39.19
C ALA A 162 -35.81 25.49 -37.78
N ALA A 163 -36.68 26.27 -37.11
CA ALA A 163 -36.47 26.69 -35.72
C ALA A 163 -36.52 25.51 -34.74
N ALA A 164 -37.41 24.54 -34.97
CA ALA A 164 -37.48 23.30 -34.18
C ALA A 164 -36.19 22.46 -34.32
N ALA A 165 -35.68 22.28 -35.55
CA ALA A 165 -34.43 21.58 -35.80
C ALA A 165 -33.20 22.28 -35.16
N ARG A 166 -33.17 23.62 -35.18
CA ARG A 166 -32.11 24.41 -34.52
C ARG A 166 -32.18 24.33 -33.00
N LEU A 167 -33.38 24.32 -32.42
CA LEU A 167 -33.56 24.08 -30.99
C LEU A 167 -33.07 22.68 -30.60
N GLN A 168 -33.44 21.65 -31.37
CA GLN A 168 -33.00 20.28 -31.11
C GLN A 168 -31.48 20.14 -31.21
N SER A 169 -30.84 20.69 -32.24
CA SER A 169 -29.37 20.72 -32.33
C SER A 169 -28.70 21.53 -31.21
N SER A 170 -29.36 22.55 -30.66
CA SER A 170 -28.88 23.31 -29.50
C SER A 170 -29.00 22.50 -28.21
N ILE A 171 -30.06 21.72 -28.05
CA ILE A 171 -30.24 20.78 -26.95
C ILE A 171 -29.22 19.64 -27.06
N ASP A 172 -29.05 19.02 -28.23
CA ASP A 172 -28.10 17.93 -28.45
C ASP A 172 -26.66 18.40 -28.24
N SER A 173 -26.34 19.63 -28.65
CA SER A 173 -25.04 20.24 -28.38
C SER A 173 -24.86 20.65 -26.92
N ALA A 174 -25.93 20.98 -26.19
CA ALA A 174 -25.89 21.18 -24.74
C ALA A 174 -25.60 19.87 -24.01
N VAL A 175 -26.35 18.82 -24.35
CA VAL A 175 -26.20 17.49 -23.76
C VAL A 175 -24.80 16.94 -24.05
N SER A 176 -24.28 17.08 -25.28
CA SER A 176 -22.93 16.62 -25.63
C SER A 176 -21.81 17.43 -24.99
N SER A 177 -22.02 18.73 -24.74
CA SER A 177 -21.03 19.55 -24.02
C SER A 177 -20.97 19.16 -22.54
N ILE A 178 -22.13 18.92 -21.91
CA ILE A 178 -22.21 18.48 -20.51
C ILE A 178 -21.56 17.11 -20.33
N SER A 179 -21.87 16.14 -21.20
CA SER A 179 -21.26 14.80 -21.15
C SER A 179 -19.78 14.82 -21.52
N GLY A 180 -19.36 15.72 -22.42
CA GLY A 180 -17.95 15.91 -22.78
C GLY A 180 -17.09 16.44 -21.63
N VAL A 181 -17.63 17.31 -20.77
CA VAL A 181 -16.95 17.75 -19.55
C VAL A 181 -16.78 16.59 -18.58
N ASP A 182 -17.83 15.80 -18.34
CA ASP A 182 -17.76 14.65 -17.43
C ASP A 182 -16.75 13.60 -17.88
N ALA A 183 -16.72 13.28 -19.18
CA ALA A 183 -15.77 12.33 -19.76
C ALA A 183 -14.31 12.84 -19.67
N ARG A 184 -14.09 14.13 -19.94
CA ARG A 184 -12.77 14.75 -19.79
C ARG A 184 -12.30 14.74 -18.33
N ILE A 185 -13.24 14.89 -17.38
CA ILE A 185 -12.98 14.78 -15.93
C ILE A 185 -12.74 13.34 -15.47
N ASP A 186 -13.15 12.32 -16.22
CA ASP A 186 -12.78 10.94 -15.92
C ASP A 186 -11.39 10.62 -16.46
N GLU A 187 -11.14 10.93 -17.74
CA GLU A 187 -9.87 10.63 -18.41
C GLU A 187 -8.68 11.32 -17.73
N TRP A 188 -8.81 12.60 -17.37
CA TRP A 188 -7.73 13.35 -16.72
C TRP A 188 -7.38 12.80 -15.32
N PHE A 189 -8.34 12.14 -14.66
CA PHE A 189 -8.34 11.76 -13.25
C PHE A 189 -7.78 10.36 -13.16
N ASP A 190 -8.15 9.50 -14.09
CA ASP A 190 -7.52 8.19 -14.25
C ASP A 190 -6.03 8.36 -14.57
N ALA A 191 -5.67 9.23 -15.53
CA ALA A 191 -4.28 9.52 -15.85
C ALA A 191 -3.50 10.09 -14.65
N ALA A 192 -4.16 10.94 -13.86
CA ALA A 192 -3.62 11.49 -12.63
C ALA A 192 -3.35 10.45 -11.57
N MET A 193 -4.39 9.71 -11.22
CA MET A 193 -4.39 8.76 -10.14
C MET A 193 -3.44 7.63 -10.45
N ASN A 194 -3.29 7.26 -11.72
CA ASN A 194 -2.28 6.31 -12.14
C ASN A 194 -0.85 6.82 -11.81
N ARG A 195 -0.54 8.07 -12.15
CA ARG A 195 0.77 8.70 -11.86
C ARG A 195 1.01 8.87 -10.36
N VAL A 196 0.01 9.33 -9.63
CA VAL A 196 0.05 9.51 -8.17
C VAL A 196 0.24 8.15 -7.48
N SER A 197 -0.50 7.14 -7.90
CA SER A 197 -0.40 5.77 -7.37
C SER A 197 0.98 5.18 -7.63
N GLN A 198 1.55 5.42 -8.82
CA GLN A 198 2.91 4.98 -9.13
C GLN A 198 3.95 5.67 -8.23
N ARG A 199 3.90 7.00 -8.10
CA ARG A 199 4.83 7.76 -7.25
C ARG A 199 4.67 7.38 -5.77
N PHE A 200 3.45 7.20 -5.32
CA PHE A 200 3.15 6.71 -3.97
C PHE A 200 3.76 5.32 -3.75
N THR A 201 3.59 4.40 -4.69
CA THR A 201 4.16 3.04 -4.60
C THR A 201 5.67 3.07 -4.53
N LEU A 202 6.33 3.93 -5.33
CA LEU A 202 7.78 4.10 -5.28
C LEU A 202 8.24 4.68 -3.94
N ASN A 203 7.54 5.70 -3.45
CA ASN A 203 7.89 6.32 -2.17
C ASN A 203 7.70 5.36 -1.00
N VAL A 204 6.61 4.60 -0.96
CA VAL A 204 6.40 3.55 0.05
C VAL A 204 7.52 2.53 -0.01
N ARG A 205 7.96 2.08 -1.19
CA ARG A 205 9.09 1.15 -1.32
C ARG A 205 10.39 1.73 -0.77
N VAL A 206 10.69 3.00 -1.04
CA VAL A 206 11.88 3.68 -0.49
C VAL A 206 11.79 3.78 1.04
N TRP A 207 10.61 4.11 1.58
CA TRP A 207 10.38 4.12 3.03
C TRP A 207 10.52 2.72 3.63
N THR A 208 9.95 1.68 3.01
CA THR A 208 10.11 0.29 3.45
C THR A 208 11.59 -0.11 3.47
N ALA A 209 12.35 0.21 2.43
CA ALA A 209 13.78 -0.08 2.38
C ALA A 209 14.55 0.66 3.48
N GLY A 210 14.25 1.94 3.69
CA GLY A 210 14.84 2.73 4.77
C GLY A 210 14.52 2.18 6.17
N ILE A 211 13.28 1.75 6.40
CA ILE A 211 12.84 1.13 7.65
C ILE A 211 13.48 -0.24 7.81
N ALA A 212 13.61 -1.05 6.75
CA ALA A 212 14.30 -2.33 6.79
C ALA A 212 15.77 -2.17 7.22
N VAL A 213 16.47 -1.17 6.66
CA VAL A 213 17.84 -0.82 7.05
C VAL A 213 17.88 -0.37 8.52
N ALA A 214 16.97 0.52 8.92
CA ALA A 214 16.90 1.00 10.30
C ALA A 214 16.64 -0.15 11.28
N VAL A 215 15.69 -1.05 10.97
CA VAL A 215 15.39 -2.24 11.78
C VAL A 215 16.59 -3.18 11.83
N ALA A 216 17.29 -3.42 10.71
CA ALA A 216 18.46 -4.29 10.69
C ALA A 216 19.58 -3.75 11.59
N ILE A 217 19.82 -2.44 11.58
CA ILE A 217 20.82 -1.80 12.45
C ILE A 217 20.34 -1.78 13.90
N LEU A 218 19.11 -1.32 14.16
CA LEU A 218 18.58 -1.15 15.52
C LEU A 218 18.35 -2.47 16.24
N MET A 219 17.98 -3.54 15.52
CA MET A 219 17.81 -4.88 16.09
C MET A 219 19.06 -5.76 15.94
N HIS A 220 20.14 -5.26 15.35
CA HIS A 220 21.33 -6.04 14.99
C HIS A 220 20.98 -7.34 14.26
N PHE A 221 20.14 -7.22 13.23
CA PHE A 221 19.78 -8.35 12.40
C PHE A 221 20.96 -8.73 11.49
N ASP A 222 21.73 -9.74 11.92
CA ASP A 222 22.84 -10.31 11.15
C ASP A 222 22.40 -11.61 10.45
N ALA A 223 22.37 -11.59 9.12
CA ALA A 223 21.94 -12.73 8.32
C ALA A 223 22.94 -13.92 8.34
N ILE A 224 24.23 -13.65 8.52
CA ILE A 224 25.28 -14.67 8.57
C ILE A 224 25.21 -15.40 9.91
N ASP A 225 25.07 -14.66 11.00
CA ASP A 225 24.87 -15.22 12.34
C ASP A 225 23.58 -16.06 12.42
N LEU A 226 22.49 -15.56 11.82
CA LEU A 226 21.25 -16.32 11.68
C LEU A 226 21.48 -17.67 10.98
N TYR A 227 22.18 -17.67 9.84
CA TYR A 227 22.49 -18.90 9.11
C TYR A 227 23.31 -19.86 9.96
N ASN A 228 24.39 -19.38 10.58
CA ASN A 228 25.28 -20.21 11.39
C ASN A 228 24.55 -20.84 12.58
N LYS A 229 23.68 -20.09 13.27
CA LYS A 229 22.88 -20.59 14.39
C LYS A 229 21.88 -21.66 13.96
N VAL A 230 21.13 -21.42 12.88
CA VAL A 230 20.12 -22.37 12.37
C VAL A 230 20.76 -23.63 11.78
N ALA A 231 21.93 -23.49 11.16
CA ALA A 231 22.68 -24.62 10.63
C ALA A 231 23.27 -25.49 11.74
N ALA A 232 23.81 -24.89 12.80
CA ALA A 232 24.46 -25.59 13.91
C ALA A 232 23.47 -26.25 14.88
N ASP A 233 22.36 -25.58 15.21
CA ASP A 233 21.44 -26.05 16.26
C ASP A 233 20.20 -26.75 15.68
N LYS A 234 20.03 -28.04 15.98
CA LYS A 234 18.87 -28.84 15.55
C LYS A 234 17.58 -28.43 16.26
N SER A 235 17.63 -28.10 17.55
CA SER A 235 16.44 -27.75 18.32
C SER A 235 15.83 -26.44 17.82
N VAL A 236 16.67 -25.43 17.58
CA VAL A 236 16.24 -24.13 17.02
C VAL A 236 15.63 -24.33 15.63
N ARG A 237 16.28 -25.10 14.76
CA ARG A 237 15.77 -25.37 13.42
C ARG A 237 14.41 -26.07 13.43
N ASP A 238 14.24 -27.11 14.25
CA ASP A 238 13.00 -27.88 14.32
C ASP A 238 11.83 -27.00 14.83
N SER A 239 12.11 -26.13 15.82
CA SER A 239 11.15 -25.12 16.31
C SER A 239 10.73 -24.15 15.20
N LEU A 240 11.68 -23.57 14.47
CA LEU A 240 11.40 -22.65 13.35
C LEU A 240 10.59 -23.31 12.22
N VAL A 241 10.92 -24.56 11.86
CA VAL A 241 10.18 -25.31 10.85
C VAL A 241 8.73 -25.57 11.31
N SER A 242 8.50 -25.85 12.60
CA SER A 242 7.15 -26.08 13.14
C SER A 242 6.25 -24.83 13.04
N MET A 243 6.85 -23.63 13.15
CA MET A 243 6.13 -22.36 13.04
C MET A 243 5.81 -21.95 11.60
N ALA A 244 6.40 -22.61 10.59
CA ALA A 244 6.25 -22.23 9.19
C ALA A 244 4.78 -22.08 8.78
N GLY A 245 3.90 -22.97 9.26
CA GLY A 245 2.47 -22.89 8.99
C GLY A 245 1.81 -21.64 9.56
N ALA A 246 2.09 -21.31 10.83
CA ALA A 246 1.50 -20.16 11.51
C ALA A 246 1.93 -18.83 10.88
N VAL A 247 3.24 -18.67 10.61
CA VAL A 247 3.77 -17.45 9.98
C VAL A 247 3.27 -17.31 8.54
N ARG A 248 3.12 -18.42 7.80
CA ARG A 248 2.53 -18.42 6.47
C ARG A 248 1.09 -17.94 6.48
N THR A 249 0.25 -18.44 7.39
CA THR A 249 -1.16 -18.02 7.49
C THR A 249 -1.28 -16.54 7.82
N GLN A 250 -0.45 -16.03 8.74
CA GLN A 250 -0.42 -14.59 9.04
C GLN A 250 -0.04 -13.78 7.80
N ALA A 251 1.03 -14.16 7.10
CA ALA A 251 1.46 -13.49 5.89
C ALA A 251 0.37 -13.51 4.80
N GLU A 252 -0.35 -14.62 4.64
CA GLU A 252 -1.44 -14.74 3.68
C GLU A 252 -2.61 -13.81 3.99
N GLN A 253 -3.00 -13.73 5.26
CA GLN A 253 -3.99 -12.74 5.73
C GLN A 253 -3.51 -11.32 5.47
N ASP A 254 -2.22 -11.06 5.72
CA ASP A 254 -1.64 -9.74 5.54
C ASP A 254 -1.63 -9.27 4.09
N LEU A 255 -1.23 -10.17 3.19
CA LEU A 255 -1.19 -9.90 1.76
C LEU A 255 -2.60 -9.83 1.15
N SER A 256 -3.57 -10.59 1.68
CA SER A 256 -4.95 -10.62 1.19
C SER A 256 -5.78 -9.41 1.67
N ASN A 257 -5.50 -8.90 2.87
CA ASN A 257 -6.20 -7.76 3.44
C ASN A 257 -5.88 -6.46 2.68
N LYS A 258 -6.74 -6.12 1.71
CA LYS A 258 -6.74 -4.83 0.98
C LYS A 258 -7.34 -3.66 1.78
N GLN A 259 -7.83 -3.91 2.99
CA GLN A 259 -8.57 -2.93 3.79
C GLN A 259 -7.62 -1.96 4.51
N THR A 260 -8.06 -0.70 4.67
CA THR A 260 -7.35 0.33 5.45
C THR A 260 -7.28 -0.11 6.91
N ARG A 261 -6.13 -0.63 7.33
CA ARG A 261 -5.88 -0.98 8.74
C ARG A 261 -5.78 0.28 9.57
N THR A 262 -6.47 0.30 10.71
CA THR A 262 -6.29 1.38 11.68
C THR A 262 -4.94 1.21 12.39
N ILE A 263 -4.46 2.27 13.03
CA ILE A 263 -3.20 2.22 13.78
C ILE A 263 -3.32 1.23 14.96
N ASP A 264 -4.51 1.09 15.55
CA ASP A 264 -4.75 0.18 16.66
C ASP A 264 -4.68 -1.29 16.23
N ASP A 265 -5.21 -1.63 15.05
CA ASP A 265 -5.09 -2.96 14.44
C ASP A 265 -3.61 -3.34 14.23
N LEU A 266 -2.84 -2.41 13.63
CA LEU A 266 -1.40 -2.60 13.37
C LEU A 266 -0.59 -2.80 14.65
N SER A 267 -0.90 -2.04 15.70
CA SER A 267 -0.20 -2.15 16.99
C SER A 267 -0.48 -3.49 17.68
N THR A 268 -1.70 -4.00 17.53
CA THR A 268 -2.12 -5.30 18.08
C THR A 268 -1.43 -6.44 17.33
N GLU A 269 -1.43 -6.37 16.00
CA GLU A 269 -0.76 -7.34 15.14
C GLU A 269 0.76 -7.38 15.37
N ALA A 270 1.41 -6.22 15.54
CA ALA A 270 2.83 -6.15 15.88
C ALA A 270 3.15 -6.84 17.21
N ARG A 271 2.28 -6.67 18.23
CA ARG A 271 2.44 -7.34 19.53
C ARG A 271 2.24 -8.86 19.41
N GLU A 272 1.27 -9.29 18.62
CA GLU A 272 0.98 -10.71 18.39
C GLU A 272 2.11 -11.39 17.59
N LEU A 273 2.63 -10.74 16.54
CA LEU A 273 3.79 -11.24 15.81
C LEU A 273 5.02 -11.34 16.70
N ARG A 274 5.25 -10.32 17.54
CA ARG A 274 6.35 -10.34 18.51
C ARG A 274 6.19 -11.48 19.51
N SER A 275 4.98 -11.74 20.03
CA SER A 275 4.76 -12.83 20.97
C SER A 275 4.95 -14.20 20.31
N LYS A 276 4.44 -14.41 19.09
CA LYS A 276 4.65 -15.64 18.30
C LYS A 276 6.14 -15.89 18.03
N LEU A 277 6.89 -14.85 17.66
CA LEU A 277 8.34 -14.95 17.44
C LEU A 277 9.12 -15.17 18.75
N ALA A 278 8.65 -14.63 19.88
CA ALA A 278 9.27 -14.84 21.19
C ALA A 278 9.07 -16.27 21.72
N VAL A 279 7.93 -16.91 21.41
CA VAL A 279 7.65 -18.32 21.77
C VAL A 279 8.61 -19.29 21.07
N ALA A 280 9.22 -18.89 19.95
CA ALA A 280 10.18 -19.69 19.19
C ALA A 280 11.53 -19.95 19.87
N GLN A 281 11.74 -19.49 21.12
CA GLN A 281 13.06 -19.28 21.73
C GLN A 281 14.01 -18.37 20.93
N PHE A 282 13.52 -17.75 19.85
CA PHE A 282 14.14 -16.56 19.30
C PHE A 282 13.82 -15.42 20.29
N GLN A 283 14.51 -15.43 21.43
CA GLN A 283 14.81 -14.18 22.10
C GLN A 283 15.52 -13.34 21.03
N LEU A 284 14.75 -12.52 20.30
CA LEU A 284 15.21 -11.19 19.93
C LEU A 284 15.54 -10.52 21.26
N ASP A 285 16.69 -10.89 21.80
CA ASP A 285 17.32 -10.23 22.90
C ASP A 285 17.65 -8.87 22.32
N VAL A 286 16.68 -7.94 22.37
CA VAL A 286 16.83 -6.57 21.91
C VAL A 286 17.89 -6.01 22.84
N PRO A 287 19.16 -5.97 22.41
CA PRO A 287 20.21 -5.71 23.36
C PRO A 287 20.00 -4.28 23.88
N THR A 288 20.24 -4.07 25.17
CA THR A 288 20.06 -2.72 25.73
C THR A 288 21.08 -1.77 25.11
N TRP A 289 20.70 -0.50 24.90
CA TRP A 289 21.53 0.51 24.22
C TRP A 289 23.00 0.61 24.72
N PRO A 290 23.31 0.41 26.02
CA PRO A 290 24.71 0.37 26.49
C PRO A 290 25.50 -0.87 26.04
N GLU A 291 24.85 -2.04 25.99
CA GLU A 291 25.48 -3.28 25.48
C GLU A 291 25.66 -3.25 23.96
N HIS A 292 24.78 -2.54 23.24
CA HIS A 292 24.90 -2.28 21.79
C HIS A 292 26.24 -1.66 21.43
N VAL A 293 26.55 -0.50 22.02
CA VAL A 293 27.76 0.28 21.70
C VAL A 293 29.02 -0.50 22.07
N ARG A 294 28.97 -1.28 23.16
CA ARG A 294 30.09 -2.11 23.61
C ARG A 294 30.36 -3.30 22.69
N ARG A 295 29.32 -4.01 22.23
CA ARG A 295 29.46 -5.12 21.28
C ARG A 295 29.91 -4.60 19.90
N PHE A 296 29.42 -3.43 19.47
CA PHE A 296 29.86 -2.73 18.26
C PHE A 296 31.32 -2.27 18.31
N GLY A 297 31.79 -1.81 19.47
CA GLY A 297 33.19 -1.42 19.67
C GLY A 297 34.15 -2.61 19.79
N ALA A 298 33.68 -3.75 20.31
CA ALA A 298 34.53 -4.90 20.66
C ALA A 298 34.81 -5.89 19.51
N THR A 299 33.92 -6.05 18.53
CA THR A 299 34.10 -7.01 17.41
C THR A 299 34.77 -6.41 16.18
N GLY A 300 35.10 -5.11 16.20
CA GLY A 300 35.68 -4.39 15.07
C GLY A 300 34.67 -4.18 13.94
N TRP A 301 34.81 -3.05 13.24
CA TRP A 301 33.91 -2.61 12.17
C TRP A 301 33.81 -3.59 10.97
N GLY A 302 34.60 -4.67 10.93
CA GLY A 302 34.67 -5.57 9.78
C GLY A 302 33.71 -6.76 9.79
N ALA A 303 33.49 -7.41 10.95
CA ALA A 303 32.90 -8.76 10.97
C ALA A 303 31.37 -8.79 10.94
N GLY A 304 30.68 -7.84 11.58
CA GLY A 304 29.21 -7.80 11.65
C GLY A 304 28.53 -6.92 10.60
N ILE A 305 29.25 -5.96 10.00
CA ILE A 305 28.64 -5.01 9.06
C ILE A 305 28.16 -5.72 7.79
N VAL A 306 28.92 -6.69 7.28
CA VAL A 306 28.52 -7.45 6.09
C VAL A 306 27.23 -8.24 6.34
N GLY A 307 27.14 -8.92 7.48
CA GLY A 307 25.94 -9.68 7.86
C GLY A 307 24.72 -8.79 8.05
N ILE A 308 24.88 -7.59 8.61
CA ILE A 308 23.82 -6.58 8.76
C ILE A 308 23.40 -5.99 7.41
N LEU A 309 24.35 -5.71 6.50
CA LEU A 309 24.04 -5.21 5.15
C LEU A 309 23.29 -6.26 4.34
N ILE A 310 23.69 -7.53 4.40
CA ILE A 310 22.95 -8.64 3.81
C ILE A 310 21.56 -8.72 4.46
N GLY A 311 21.49 -8.65 5.79
CA GLY A 311 20.22 -8.63 6.53
C GLY A 311 19.28 -7.52 6.04
N ALA A 312 19.77 -6.30 5.94
CA ALA A 312 19.02 -5.15 5.44
C ALA A 312 18.53 -5.36 4.00
N ALA A 313 19.39 -5.88 3.11
CA ALA A 313 19.02 -6.21 1.74
C ALA A 313 17.93 -7.29 1.69
N LEU A 314 18.04 -8.33 2.51
CA LEU A 314 17.07 -9.42 2.60
C LEU A 314 15.71 -8.92 3.14
N LEU A 315 15.71 -8.06 4.15
CA LEU A 315 14.50 -7.48 4.71
C LEU A 315 13.84 -6.48 3.76
N SER A 316 14.63 -5.78 2.92
CA SER A 316 14.11 -4.85 1.92
C SER A 316 13.34 -5.54 0.78
N LEU A 317 13.50 -6.86 0.59
CA LEU A 317 12.66 -7.65 -0.35
C LEU A 317 11.19 -7.70 0.10
N GLY A 318 10.94 -7.54 1.40
CA GLY A 318 9.60 -7.50 1.99
C GLY A 318 8.94 -8.87 2.17
N SER A 319 7.81 -8.87 2.88
CA SER A 319 7.08 -10.09 3.21
C SER A 319 6.55 -10.88 1.99
N PRO A 320 6.13 -10.26 0.85
CA PRO A 320 5.62 -11.03 -0.28
C PRO A 320 6.64 -12.00 -0.88
N PHE A 321 7.90 -11.57 -1.01
CA PHE A 321 8.96 -12.41 -1.54
C PHE A 321 9.19 -13.65 -0.66
N TRP A 322 9.35 -13.45 0.65
CA TRP A 322 9.62 -14.54 1.60
C TRP A 322 8.41 -15.46 1.80
N PHE A 323 7.18 -14.95 1.64
CA PHE A 323 5.97 -15.77 1.62
C PHE A 323 5.99 -16.76 0.45
N HIS A 324 6.30 -16.28 -0.76
CA HIS A 324 6.42 -17.15 -1.93
C HIS A 324 7.58 -18.13 -1.81
N ALA A 325 8.73 -17.70 -1.26
CA ALA A 325 9.86 -18.58 -0.98
C ALA A 325 9.47 -19.71 -0.01
N LEU A 326 8.76 -19.39 1.08
CA LEU A 326 8.32 -20.38 2.05
C LEU A 326 7.36 -21.40 1.43
N LYS A 327 6.40 -20.91 0.62
CA LYS A 327 5.47 -21.77 -0.11
C LYS A 327 6.20 -22.70 -1.09
N GLY A 328 7.17 -22.17 -1.83
CA GLY A 328 8.02 -22.95 -2.74
C GLY A 328 8.79 -24.04 -2.00
N LEU A 329 9.55 -23.67 -0.96
CA LEU A 329 10.38 -24.62 -0.20
C LEU A 329 9.57 -25.70 0.53
N THR A 330 8.42 -25.34 1.10
CA THR A 330 7.54 -26.33 1.75
C THR A 330 6.96 -27.32 0.74
N SER A 331 6.54 -26.86 -0.44
CA SER A 331 6.09 -27.76 -1.51
C SER A 331 7.21 -28.68 -2.03
N LEU A 332 8.42 -28.14 -2.24
CA LEU A 332 9.60 -28.92 -2.63
C LEU A 332 9.94 -29.99 -1.59
N LYS A 333 9.87 -29.67 -0.30
CA LYS A 333 10.09 -30.64 0.78
C LYS A 333 9.10 -31.81 0.67
N THR A 334 7.83 -31.52 0.43
CA THR A 334 6.81 -32.57 0.27
C THR A 334 7.06 -33.44 -0.96
N THR A 335 7.41 -32.84 -2.10
CA THR A 335 7.70 -33.59 -3.34
C THR A 335 8.93 -34.49 -3.19
N VAL A 336 10.01 -33.96 -2.60
CA VAL A 336 11.25 -34.73 -2.36
C VAL A 336 11.02 -35.86 -1.37
N ALA A 337 10.24 -35.62 -0.30
CA ALA A 337 9.89 -36.68 0.65
C ALA A 337 9.09 -37.80 -0.02
N SER A 338 8.07 -37.48 -0.82
CA SER A 338 7.29 -38.47 -1.56
C SER A 338 8.13 -39.27 -2.57
N ALA A 339 9.08 -38.63 -3.26
CA ALA A 339 9.98 -39.32 -4.19
C ALA A 339 10.88 -40.34 -3.48
N ILE A 340 11.43 -39.99 -2.30
CA ILE A 340 12.23 -40.90 -1.48
C ILE A 340 11.38 -42.08 -1.00
N ASP A 341 10.12 -41.84 -0.62
CA ASP A 341 9.21 -42.90 -0.19
C ASP A 341 8.84 -43.85 -1.34
N GLN A 342 8.62 -43.33 -2.55
CA GLN A 342 8.38 -44.13 -3.76
C GLN A 342 9.60 -44.98 -4.14
N GLU A 343 10.81 -44.43 -4.03
CA GLU A 343 12.05 -45.17 -4.28
C GLU A 343 12.22 -46.30 -3.26
N LYS A 344 11.98 -46.04 -1.97
CA LYS A 344 12.01 -47.07 -0.92
C LYS A 344 10.99 -48.18 -1.14
N GLN A 345 9.78 -47.85 -1.59
CA GLN A 345 8.74 -48.86 -1.90
C GLN A 345 9.12 -49.71 -3.12
N SER A 346 9.77 -49.10 -4.11
CA SER A 346 10.22 -49.79 -5.33
C SER A 346 11.46 -50.66 -5.08
N ALA A 347 12.26 -50.35 -4.05
CA ALA A 347 13.45 -51.10 -3.64
C ALA A 347 13.16 -52.21 -2.60
N ALA A 348 11.94 -52.30 -2.06
CA ALA A 348 11.57 -53.36 -1.13
C ALA A 348 11.45 -54.71 -1.88
N PRO A 349 12.11 -55.79 -1.43
CA PRO A 349 12.04 -57.08 -2.11
C PRO A 349 10.59 -57.61 -2.09
N ALA A 350 10.15 -58.15 -3.22
CA ALA A 350 8.84 -58.77 -3.35
C ALA A 350 8.62 -59.79 -2.21
N PRO A 351 7.42 -59.81 -1.58
CA PRO A 351 7.15 -60.80 -0.54
C PRO A 351 7.40 -62.19 -1.10
N ALA A 352 8.28 -62.94 -0.44
CA ALA A 352 8.66 -64.29 -0.84
C ALA A 352 7.39 -65.10 -1.12
N ALA A 353 7.24 -65.55 -2.37
CA ALA A 353 6.15 -66.42 -2.77
C ALA A 353 6.10 -67.60 -1.81
N GLY A 354 5.03 -67.67 -1.00
CA GLY A 354 4.80 -68.80 -0.10
C GLY A 354 4.79 -70.11 -0.89
N PRO A 355 5.22 -71.23 -0.27
CA PRO A 355 5.36 -72.50 -0.96
C PRO A 355 4.02 -72.90 -1.61
N SER A 356 4.05 -73.06 -2.94
CA SER A 356 2.94 -73.56 -3.73
C SER A 356 2.60 -74.98 -3.26
N THR A 357 1.47 -75.13 -2.56
CA THR A 357 0.91 -76.43 -2.22
C THR A 357 0.43 -77.08 -3.51
N ALA A 358 1.32 -77.83 -4.16
CA ALA A 358 0.96 -78.70 -5.28
C ALA A 358 0.08 -79.83 -4.74
N ALA A 359 -1.24 -79.67 -4.87
CA ALA A 359 -2.17 -80.78 -4.76
C ALA A 359 -1.96 -81.70 -5.97
N ARG A 360 -1.50 -82.93 -5.72
CA ARG A 360 -1.53 -84.03 -6.69
C ARG A 360 -2.33 -85.18 -6.09
N VAL A 361 -3.47 -85.42 -6.73
CA VAL A 361 -4.33 -86.62 -6.88
C VAL A 361 -4.22 -87.70 -5.80
#